data_AF-A0A7V8NR15-F1
#
_entry.id   AF-A0A7V8NR15-F1
#
_cell.length_a   1.000
_cell.length_b   1.000
_cell.length_c   1.000
_cell.angle_alpha   90.00
_cell.angle_beta   90.00
_cell.angle_gamma   90.00
#
_symmetry.space_group_name_H-M   'P 1'
#
loop_
_entity.id
_entity.type
_entity.pdbx_description
1 polymer ?
#
loop_
_entity_poly.entity_id
_entity_poly.type
_entity_poly.pdbx_seq_one_letter_code
_entity_poly.pdbx_strand_id
1 'polypeptide(L)' 'LVVLRGEIQHKNLWRIDLETGAERQLTDFAPDFGIRDFDISPDGREVVLERAQERSDVVLVDLP' A
#
# COMPACT_ATOMS: atom_id res chain seq x y z
N LEU A 1 9.69 5.37 12.38
CA LEU A 1 9.06 5.83 11.13
C LEU A 1 8.26 4.68 10.52
N VAL A 2 7.10 4.94 9.92
CA VAL A 2 6.36 3.94 9.14
C VAL A 2 6.29 4.43 7.69
N VAL A 3 6.53 3.52 6.74
CA VAL A 3 6.57 3.83 5.30
C VAL A 3 5.88 2.75 4.47
N LEU A 4 5.44 3.11 3.28
CA LEU A 4 5.10 2.15 2.23
C LEU A 4 6.36 1.77 1.46
N ARG A 5 6.65 0.46 1.35
CA ARG A 5 7.79 -0.05 0.59
C ARG A 5 7.40 -1.33 -0.17
N GLY A 6 7.98 -1.49 -1.35
CA GLY A 6 7.73 -2.57 -2.30
C GLY A 6 7.76 -2.05 -3.73
N GLU A 7 7.29 -2.87 -4.67
CA GLU A 7 7.15 -2.50 -6.07
C GLU A 7 6.11 -1.38 -6.27
N ILE A 8 6.01 -0.81 -7.47
CA ILE A 8 5.09 0.30 -7.75
C ILE A 8 3.63 -0.09 -7.46
N GLN A 9 3.25 -1.31 -7.84
CA GLN A 9 1.88 -1.84 -7.71
C GLN A 9 1.68 -2.78 -6.52
N HIS A 10 2.74 -3.06 -5.74
CA HIS A 10 2.66 -3.98 -4.60
C HIS A 10 3.54 -3.47 -3.46
N LYS A 11 2.91 -2.80 -2.49
CA LYS A 11 3.59 -2.21 -1.33
C LYS A 11 2.98 -2.76 -0.04
N ASN A 12 3.83 -2.83 0.98
CA ASN A 12 3.44 -3.15 2.34
C ASN A 12 3.89 -2.05 3.29
N LEU A 13 3.34 -2.04 4.50
CA LEU A 13 3.81 -1.17 5.57
C LEU A 13 5.08 -1.72 6.20
N TRP A 14 6.05 -0.84 6.39
CA TRP A 14 7.32 -1.14 7.03
C TRP A 14 7.55 -0.16 8.17
N ARG A 15 8.02 -0.68 9.31
CA ARG A 15 8.53 0.11 10.42
C ARG A 15 10.04 0.20 10.32
N ILE A 16 10.56 1.41 10.42
CA ILE A 16 11.98 1.71 10.52
C ILE A 16 12.23 2.31 11.90
N ASP A 17 13.07 1.64 12.67
CA ASP A 17 13.65 2.18 13.89
C ASP A 17 14.62 3.31 13.51
N LEU A 18 14.41 4.51 14.06
CA LEU A 18 15.16 5.69 13.63
C LEU A 18 16.55 5.79 14.27
N GLU A 19 16.78 5.09 15.38
CA GLU A 19 18.07 5.10 16.07
C GLU A 19 19.03 4.09 15.43
N THR A 20 18.51 2.90 15.16
CA THR A 20 19.31 1.75 14.68
C THR A 20 19.22 1.53 13.17
N GLY A 21 18.20 2.09 12.52
CA GLY A 21 17.88 1.79 11.12
C GLY A 21 17.25 0.40 10.93
N ALA A 22 16.95 -0.34 12.01
CA ALA A 22 16.37 -1.67 11.90
C ALA A 22 14.99 -1.62 11.25
N GLU A 23 14.78 -2.49 10.26
CA GLU A 23 13.56 -2.51 9.46
C GLU A 23 12.71 -3.74 9.79
N ARG A 24 11.39 -3.55 9.88
CA ARG A 24 10.43 -4.62 10.12
C ARG A 24 9.20 -4.43 9.24
N GLN A 25 8.89 -5.43 8.43
CA GLN A 25 7.63 -5.49 7.71
C GLN A 25 6.46 -5.70 8.70
N LEU A 26 5.41 -4.89 8.56
CA LEU A 26 4.22 -4.91 9.42
C LEU A 26 3.03 -5.64 8.78
N THR A 27 2.96 -5.62 7.45
CA THR A 27 1.90 -6.26 6.66
C THR A 27 2.49 -7.10 5.54
N ASP A 28 1.78 -8.15 5.14
CA ASP A 28 2.15 -8.98 4.00
C ASP A 28 0.91 -9.27 3.15
N PHE A 29 0.47 -8.26 2.41
CA PHE A 29 -0.71 -8.36 1.55
C PHE A 29 -0.38 -9.05 0.23
N ALA A 30 -1.36 -9.73 -0.35
CA ALA A 30 -1.28 -10.20 -1.72
C ALA A 30 -1.20 -9.00 -2.71
N PRO A 31 -0.69 -9.20 -3.94
CA PRO A 31 -0.57 -8.14 -4.95
C PRO A 31 -1.90 -7.86 -5.69
N ASP A 32 -3.04 -8.00 -5.02
CA ASP A 32 -4.38 -7.81 -5.60
C ASP A 32 -4.85 -6.35 -5.59
N PHE A 33 -4.16 -5.47 -4.86
CA PHE A 33 -4.42 -4.03 -4.81
C PHE A 33 -3.14 -3.23 -4.53
N GLY A 34 -3.14 -1.96 -4.94
CA GLY A 34 -2.16 -0.97 -4.51
C GLY A 34 -2.62 -0.25 -3.23
N ILE A 35 -1.65 0.22 -2.43
CA ILE A 35 -1.91 1.15 -1.32
C ILE A 35 -1.51 2.54 -1.80
N ARG A 36 -2.47 3.48 -1.81
CA ARG A 36 -2.24 4.87 -2.22
C ARG A 36 -1.81 5.76 -1.06
N ASP A 37 -2.46 5.57 0.08
CA ASP A 37 -2.18 6.33 1.30
C ASP A 37 -2.49 5.51 2.55
N PHE A 38 -2.00 5.98 3.70
CA PHE A 38 -2.30 5.41 5.01
C PHE A 38 -2.22 6.45 6.13
N ASP A 39 -2.92 6.17 7.23
CA ASP A 39 -2.75 6.92 8.48
C ASP A 39 -2.73 5.96 9.68
N ILE A 40 -2.15 6.42 10.79
CA ILE A 40 -1.97 5.67 12.03
C ILE A 40 -2.69 6.41 13.16
N SER A 41 -3.43 5.68 13.99
CA SER A 41 -4.04 6.27 15.19
C SER A 41 -2.99 6.89 16.12
N PRO A 42 -3.34 7.92 16.92
CA PRO A 42 -2.39 8.55 17.84
C PRO A 42 -1.73 7.58 18.85
N ASP A 43 -2.43 6.51 19.22
CA ASP A 43 -1.91 5.46 20.11
C ASP A 43 -1.12 4.36 19.39
N GLY A 44 -1.03 4.44 18.05
CA GLY A 44 -0.26 3.52 17.21
C GLY A 44 -0.86 2.13 17.05
N ARG A 45 -2.09 1.90 17.51
CA ARG A 45 -2.72 0.56 17.52
C ARG A 45 -3.50 0.25 16.27
N GLU A 46 -3.96 1.28 15.57
CA GLU A 46 -4.79 1.14 14.39
C GLU A 46 -4.11 1.80 13.19
N VAL A 47 -4.36 1.21 12.02
CA VAL A 47 -3.91 1.70 10.73
C VAL A 47 -5.11 1.71 9.80
N VAL A 48 -5.30 2.82 9.08
CA VAL A 48 -6.21 2.89 7.94
C VAL A 48 -5.37 2.93 6.67
N LEU A 49 -5.83 2.20 5.65
CA LEU A 49 -5.18 2.10 4.35
C LEU A 49 -6.18 2.48 3.25
N GLU A 50 -5.78 3.36 2.33
CA GLU A 50 -6.49 3.54 1.07
C GLU A 50 -6.05 2.44 0.09
N ARG A 51 -6.93 1.46 -0.14
CA ARG A 51 -6.72 0.37 -1.10
C ARG A 51 -7.32 0.73 -2.45
N ALA A 52 -6.52 0.68 -3.51
CA ALA A 52 -6.95 0.95 -4.87
C ALA A 52 -6.72 -0.26 -5.77
N GLN A 53 -7.70 -0.55 -6.62
CA GLN A 53 -7.60 -1.53 -7.70
C GLN A 53 -7.88 -0.82 -9.01
N GLU A 54 -6.93 -0.86 -9.93
CA GLU A 54 -7.14 -0.38 -11.29
C GLU A 54 -7.61 -1.56 -12.14
N ARG A 55 -8.81 -1.43 -12.70
CA ARG A 55 -9.33 -2.36 -13.71
C ARG A 55 -9.50 -1.58 -15.00
N SER A 56 -8.90 -2.09 -16.06
CA SER A 56 -9.03 -1.51 -17.39
C SER A 56 -9.42 -2.63 -18.35
N ASP A 57 -10.50 -2.39 -19.08
CA ASP A 57 -10.95 -3.28 -20.15
C ASP A 57 -10.79 -2.55 -21.49
N VAL A 58 -10.43 -3.31 -22.52
CA VAL A 58 -10.40 -2.83 -23.89
C VAL A 58 -11.65 -3.33 -24.59
N VAL A 59 -12.47 -2.42 -25.10
CA VAL A 59 -13.70 -2.74 -25.81
C VAL A 59 -13.65 -2.23 -27.25
N LEU A 60 -14.20 -3.02 -28.18
CA LEU A 60 -14.44 -2.57 -29.55
C LEU A 60 -15.73 -1.74 -29.57
N VAL A 61 -15.68 -0.55 -30.19
CA VAL A 61 -16.84 0.30 -30.41
C VAL A 61 -17.06 0.44 -31.92
N ASP A 62 -18.15 -0.12 -32.43
CA ASP A 62 -18.58 0.09 -33.82
C ASP A 62 -19.34 1.42 -33.91
N LEU A 63 -18.94 2.26 -34.86
CA LEU A 63 -19.60 3.53 -35.18
C LEU A 63 -20.38 3.39 -36.50
N PRO A 64 -21.52 4.09 -36.67
CA PRO A 64 -22.33 4.05 -37.88
C PRO A 64 -21.65 4.67 -39.11
#